data_AF-A0A2X3WNX4-F1
#
_entry.id   AF-A0A2X3WNX4-F1
#
_cell.length_a   1.000
_cell.length_b   1.000
_cell.length_c   1.000
_cell.angle_alpha   90.00
_cell.angle_beta   90.00
_cell.angle_gamma   90.00
#
_symmetry.space_group_name_H-M   'P 1'
#
loop_
_entity.id
_entity.type
_entity.pdbx_description
1 polymer ?
#
loop_
_entity_poly.entity_id
_entity_poly.type
_entity_poly.pdbx_seq_one_letter_code
_entity_poly.pdbx_strand_id
1 'polypeptide(L)'
;MTKKWLQAYFKDENPSPDDLPLAEQGTAFQQRVWLALSEIPMGQIRTYGQIGKAISCQSAQAVGTAVSKNPWLILIPCHRVLPSSGHLGNYAVGEDVKCFLLRLEGLRFDNP
;
A
#
# COMPACT_ATOMS: atom_id res chain seq x y z
N MET A 1 19.92 8.89 1.22
CA MET A 1 19.30 7.91 0.30
C MET A 1 17.79 8.05 0.31
N THR A 2 17.11 7.87 1.45
CA THR A 2 15.64 7.99 1.58
C THR A 2 15.05 9.30 1.03
N LYS A 3 15.66 10.45 1.32
CA LYS A 3 15.19 11.75 0.79
C LYS A 3 15.16 11.77 -0.74
N LYS A 4 16.21 11.26 -1.40
CA LYS A 4 16.32 11.21 -2.86
C LYS A 4 15.26 10.28 -3.45
N TRP A 5 15.05 9.13 -2.82
CA TRP A 5 14.02 8.18 -3.21
C TRP A 5 12.62 8.81 -3.15
N LEU A 6 12.27 9.45 -2.03
CA LEU A 6 10.97 10.12 -1.88
C LEU A 6 10.79 11.25 -2.90
N GLN A 7 11.85 12.01 -3.18
CA GLN A 7 11.81 13.05 -4.22
C GLN A 7 11.51 12.48 -5.61
N ALA A 8 12.09 11.33 -5.97
CA ALA A 8 11.80 10.65 -7.22
C ALA A 8 10.36 10.14 -7.26
N TYR A 9 9.89 9.51 -6.18
CA TYR A 9 8.49 9.05 -6.05
C TYR A 9 7.48 10.20 -6.24
N PHE A 10 7.66 11.33 -5.55
CA PHE A 10 6.78 12.50 -5.68
C PHE A 10 6.87 13.22 -7.04
N LYS A 11 7.82 12.83 -7.89
CA LYS A 11 7.95 13.31 -9.29
C LYS A 11 7.43 12.31 -10.31
N ASP A 12 6.77 11.24 -9.87
CA ASP A 12 6.26 10.17 -10.76
C ASP A 12 7.37 9.37 -11.47
N GLU A 13 8.57 9.31 -10.88
CA GLU A 13 9.73 8.60 -11.45
C GLU A 13 9.77 7.10 -11.06
N ASN A 14 8.80 6.61 -10.27
CA ASN A 14 8.64 5.22 -9.80
C ASN A 14 9.96 4.51 -9.36
N PRO A 15 10.68 5.03 -8.34
CA PRO A 15 11.92 4.43 -7.88
C PRO A 15 11.69 3.06 -7.21
N SER A 16 12.67 2.16 -7.29
CA SER A 16 12.55 0.81 -6.73
C SER A 16 12.60 0.84 -5.20
N PRO A 17 11.66 0.21 -4.47
CA PRO A 17 11.75 0.10 -3.01
C PRO A 17 13.03 -0.59 -2.51
N ASP A 18 13.62 -1.47 -3.33
CA ASP A 18 14.86 -2.19 -3.02
C ASP A 18 16.09 -1.27 -2.90
N ASP A 19 15.98 -0.02 -3.36
CA ASP A 19 17.03 0.99 -3.22
C ASP A 19 17.23 1.44 -1.76
N LEU A 20 16.33 1.06 -0.85
CA LEU A 20 16.40 1.39 0.57
C LEU A 20 16.42 0.12 1.44
N PRO A 21 17.39 -0.03 2.36
CA PRO A 21 17.39 -1.15 3.29
C PRO A 21 16.28 -0.98 4.34
N LEU A 22 15.20 -1.76 4.21
CA LEU A 22 14.14 -1.81 5.22
C LEU A 22 14.55 -2.78 6.34
N ALA A 23 14.43 -2.34 7.59
CA ALA A 23 14.64 -3.22 8.73
C ALA A 23 13.59 -4.33 8.75
N GLU A 24 13.95 -5.54 9.17
CA GLU A 24 12.95 -6.59 9.38
C GLU A 24 12.05 -6.24 10.58
N GLN A 25 10.73 -6.22 10.37
CA GLN A 25 9.75 -6.00 11.43
C GLN A 25 8.52 -6.89 11.23
N GLY A 26 7.63 -6.88 12.22
CA GLY A 26 6.34 -7.54 12.17
C GLY A 26 6.38 -9.06 12.37
N THR A 27 5.20 -9.64 12.48
CA THR A 27 5.01 -11.10 12.54
C THR A 27 5.15 -11.72 11.15
N ALA A 28 5.36 -13.03 11.08
CA ALA A 28 5.38 -13.76 9.81
C ALA A 28 4.12 -13.52 8.96
N PHE A 29 2.95 -13.38 9.59
CA PHE A 29 1.71 -13.05 8.86
C PHE A 29 1.76 -11.64 8.25
N GLN A 30 2.21 -10.65 9.02
CA GLN A 30 2.35 -9.28 8.55
C GLN A 30 3.34 -9.18 7.39
N GLN A 31 4.50 -9.83 7.51
CA GLN A 31 5.52 -9.87 6.47
C GLN A 31 4.98 -10.45 5.15
N ARG A 32 4.20 -11.55 5.20
CA ARG A 32 3.55 -12.10 4.00
C ARG A 32 2.55 -11.13 3.37
N VAL A 33 1.77 -10.43 4.20
CA VAL A 33 0.84 -9.40 3.71
C VAL A 33 1.64 -8.30 3.04
N TRP A 34 2.67 -7.77 3.69
CA TRP A 34 3.48 -6.67 3.19
C TRP A 34 4.26 -7.01 1.92
N LEU A 35 4.72 -8.25 1.78
CA LEU A 35 5.28 -8.75 0.53
C LEU A 35 4.20 -8.75 -0.58
N ALA A 36 2.98 -9.21 -0.30
CA ALA A 36 1.90 -9.12 -1.28
C ALA A 36 1.52 -7.67 -1.64
N LEU A 37 1.78 -6.70 -0.74
CA LEU A 37 1.60 -5.27 -1.02
C LEU A 37 2.71 -4.73 -1.94
N SER A 38 3.97 -5.12 -1.75
CA SER A 38 5.09 -4.65 -2.59
C SER A 38 4.94 -5.07 -4.05
N GLU A 39 4.24 -6.17 -4.32
CA GLU A 39 3.91 -6.63 -5.67
C GLU A 39 2.83 -5.80 -6.39
N ILE A 40 2.19 -4.83 -5.72
CA ILE A 40 1.18 -3.98 -6.36
C ILE A 40 1.91 -2.85 -7.11
N PRO A 41 1.86 -2.79 -8.45
CA PRO A 41 2.58 -1.75 -9.20
C PRO A 41 2.00 -0.35 -8.95
N MET A 42 2.81 0.68 -9.18
CA MET A 42 2.36 2.07 -9.18
C MET A 42 1.22 2.27 -10.18
N GLY A 43 0.17 2.99 -9.77
CA GLY A 43 -1.02 3.22 -10.59
C GLY A 43 -1.97 2.02 -10.68
N GLN A 44 -1.74 0.96 -9.90
CA GLN A 44 -2.65 -0.17 -9.76
C GLN A 44 -3.20 -0.31 -8.35
N ILE A 45 -4.36 -0.92 -8.23
CA ILE A 45 -5.00 -1.25 -6.96
C ILE A 45 -5.22 -2.75 -6.81
N ARG A 46 -5.35 -3.17 -5.55
CA ARG A 46 -5.88 -4.48 -5.17
C ARG A 46 -6.93 -4.33 -4.08
N THR A 47 -7.84 -5.28 -3.99
CA THR A 47 -8.78 -5.35 -2.87
C THR A 47 -8.20 -6.15 -1.71
N TYR A 48 -8.67 -5.91 -0.48
CA TYR A 48 -8.30 -6.75 0.67
C TYR A 48 -8.54 -8.25 0.42
N GLY A 49 -9.61 -8.59 -0.32
CA GLY A 49 -9.89 -9.97 -0.72
C GLY A 49 -8.88 -10.54 -1.72
N GLN A 50 -8.41 -9.74 -2.68
CA GLN A 50 -7.35 -10.15 -3.61
C GLN A 50 -6.02 -10.40 -2.89
N ILE A 51 -5.67 -9.55 -1.90
CA ILE A 51 -4.49 -9.78 -1.06
C ILE A 51 -4.67 -11.05 -0.22
N GLY A 52 -5.84 -11.24 0.40
CA GLY A 52 -6.16 -12.48 1.13
C GLY A 52 -5.99 -13.72 0.27
N LYS A 53 -6.49 -13.70 -0.97
CA LYS A 53 -6.32 -14.79 -1.93
C LYS A 53 -4.84 -15.06 -2.25
N ALA A 54 -4.03 -14.01 -2.46
CA ALA A 54 -2.62 -14.13 -2.79
C ALA A 54 -1.79 -14.81 -1.68
N ILE A 55 -2.19 -14.63 -0.41
CA ILE A 55 -1.50 -15.20 0.75
C ILE A 55 -2.22 -16.39 1.38
N SER A 56 -3.24 -16.95 0.70
CA SER A 56 -4.08 -18.04 1.21
C SER A 56 -4.73 -17.74 2.56
N CYS A 57 -5.20 -16.50 2.76
CA CYS A 57 -5.96 -16.06 3.93
C CYS A 57 -7.40 -15.70 3.56
N GLN A 58 -8.38 -16.34 4.19
CA GLN A 58 -9.80 -16.10 3.95
C GLN A 58 -10.35 -14.88 4.72
N SER A 59 -9.64 -14.41 5.75
CA SER A 59 -10.11 -13.29 6.60
C SER A 59 -9.65 -11.94 6.06
N ALA A 60 -10.54 -11.22 5.38
CA ALA A 60 -10.29 -9.84 4.96
C ALA A 60 -9.99 -8.91 6.15
N GLN A 61 -10.55 -9.18 7.33
CA GLN A 61 -10.28 -8.42 8.55
C GLN A 61 -8.86 -8.60 9.06
N ALA A 62 -8.33 -9.84 9.02
CA ALA A 62 -6.96 -10.13 9.39
C ALA A 62 -5.98 -9.44 8.42
N VAL A 63 -6.26 -9.51 7.12
CA VAL A 63 -5.50 -8.78 6.08
C VAL A 63 -5.54 -7.28 6.35
N GLY A 64 -6.72 -6.68 6.55
CA GLY A 64 -6.88 -5.25 6.82
C GLY A 64 -6.11 -4.79 8.05
N THR A 65 -6.08 -5.60 9.10
CA THR A 65 -5.30 -5.34 10.32
C THR A 65 -3.79 -5.40 10.08
N ALA A 66 -3.31 -6.29 9.23
CA ALA A 66 -1.90 -6.35 8.85
C ALA A 66 -1.51 -5.18 7.92
N VAL A 67 -2.38 -4.80 6.99
CA VAL A 67 -2.22 -3.64 6.10
C VAL A 67 -2.10 -2.34 6.92
N SER A 68 -2.96 -2.13 7.92
CA SER A 68 -2.94 -0.93 8.75
C SER A 68 -1.72 -0.81 9.66
N LYS A 69 -1.03 -1.93 9.92
CA LYS A 69 0.18 -1.99 10.75
C LYS A 69 1.48 -1.85 9.95
N ASN A 70 1.42 -1.56 8.65
CA ASN A 70 2.60 -1.34 7.82
C ASN A 70 3.43 -0.13 8.34
N PRO A 71 4.69 -0.33 8.77
CA PRO A 71 5.53 0.77 9.25
C PRO A 71 6.24 1.54 8.12
N TRP A 72 6.29 1.01 6.89
CA TRP A 72 6.95 1.64 5.74
C TRP A 72 5.92 2.16 4.75
N LEU A 73 5.17 3.19 5.15
CA LEU A 73 4.22 3.87 4.28
C LEU A 73 4.92 4.34 2.98
N ILE A 74 4.17 4.39 1.88
CA ILE A 74 4.65 4.69 0.52
C ILE A 74 5.55 3.58 -0.08
N LEU A 75 6.58 3.15 0.65
CA LEU A 75 7.54 2.13 0.23
C LEU A 75 6.89 0.75 0.08
N ILE A 76 6.15 0.33 1.11
CA ILE A 76 5.19 -0.77 1.02
C ILE A 76 3.82 -0.12 0.79
N PRO A 77 3.22 -0.26 -0.40
CA PRO A 77 2.16 0.63 -0.85
C PRO A 77 0.78 0.22 -0.33
N CYS A 78 0.57 0.29 0.99
CA CYS A 78 -0.71 -0.03 1.61
C CYS A 78 -1.85 0.92 1.19
N HIS A 79 -1.53 2.12 0.68
CA HIS A 79 -2.51 3.04 0.08
C HIS A 79 -3.16 2.50 -1.21
N ARG A 80 -2.54 1.52 -1.88
CA ARG A 80 -3.07 0.85 -3.09
C ARG A 80 -4.11 -0.24 -2.78
N VAL A 81 -4.42 -0.49 -1.51
CA VAL A 81 -5.40 -1.50 -1.09
C VAL A 81 -6.75 -0.85 -0.78
N LEU A 82 -7.81 -1.33 -1.44
CA LEU A 82 -9.16 -0.81 -1.31
C LEU A 82 -10.17 -1.87 -0.84
N PRO A 83 -11.30 -1.48 -0.23
CA PRO A 83 -12.46 -2.35 -0.11
C PRO A 83 -13.02 -2.72 -1.50
N SER A 84 -13.71 -3.86 -1.58
CA SER A 84 -14.37 -4.30 -2.82
C SER A 84 -15.52 -3.41 -3.27
N SER A 85 -16.01 -2.52 -2.40
CA SER A 85 -17.03 -1.52 -2.73
C SER A 85 -16.52 -0.40 -3.64
N GLY A 86 -15.20 -0.27 -3.81
CA GLY A 86 -14.60 0.78 -4.66
C GLY A 86 -14.40 2.14 -3.97
N HIS A 87 -14.85 2.30 -2.73
CA HIS A 87 -14.53 3.49 -1.92
C HIS A 87 -13.07 3.49 -1.47
N LEU A 88 -12.55 4.66 -1.07
CA LEU A 88 -11.15 4.79 -0.65
C LEU A 88 -10.85 3.94 0.60
N GLY A 89 -11.78 3.95 1.57
CA GLY A 89 -11.59 3.33 2.87
C GLY A 89 -10.48 4.00 3.69
N ASN A 90 -10.22 3.46 4.89
CA ASN A 90 -9.30 4.08 5.83
C ASN A 90 -7.83 3.95 5.42
N TYR A 91 -7.02 4.85 5.96
CA TYR A 91 -5.56 4.85 5.88
C TYR A 91 -4.96 5.27 7.21
N ALA A 92 -3.80 4.72 7.57
CA ALA A 92 -3.18 4.93 8.89
C ALA A 92 -2.88 6.41 9.19
N VAL A 93 -2.69 7.22 8.14
CA VAL A 93 -2.42 8.67 8.25
C VAL A 93 -3.50 9.54 7.62
N GLY A 94 -4.72 9.00 7.46
CA GLY A 94 -5.88 9.74 6.98
C GLY A 94 -6.22 9.53 5.50
N GLU A 95 -7.50 9.69 5.19
CA GLU A 95 -8.07 9.44 3.85
C GLU A 95 -7.54 10.42 2.80
N ASP A 96 -7.36 11.70 3.17
CA ASP A 96 -6.82 12.73 2.27
C ASP A 96 -5.43 12.37 1.74
N VAL A 97 -4.56 11.81 2.59
CA VAL A 97 -3.22 11.36 2.19
C VAL A 97 -3.31 10.19 1.22
N LYS A 98 -4.21 9.23 1.47
CA LYS A 98 -4.43 8.11 0.56
C LYS A 98 -4.93 8.58 -0.80
N CYS A 99 -5.86 9.53 -0.81
CA CYS A 99 -6.42 10.10 -2.04
C CYS A 99 -5.34 10.86 -2.81
N PHE A 100 -4.52 11.66 -2.11
CA PHE A 100 -3.39 12.36 -2.70
C PHE A 100 -2.37 11.41 -3.34
N LEU A 101 -1.97 10.33 -2.64
CA LEU A 101 -1.02 9.35 -3.15
C LEU A 101 -1.59 8.60 -4.36
N LEU A 102 -2.85 8.18 -4.32
CA LEU A 102 -3.49 7.52 -5.46
C LEU A 102 -3.57 8.47 -6.67
N ARG A 103 -3.89 9.75 -6.44
CA ARG A 103 -3.91 10.78 -7.50
C ARG A 103 -2.53 11.03 -8.10
N LEU A 104 -1.49 11.07 -7.26
CA LEU A 104 -0.11 11.17 -7.71
C LEU A 104 0.24 10.01 -8.65
N GLU A 105 -0.26 8.81 -8.36
CA GLU A 105 -0.10 7.61 -9.20
C GLU A 105 -1.07 7.53 -10.39
N GLY A 106 -1.79 8.61 -10.70
CA GLY A 106 -2.71 8.69 -11.85
C GLY A 106 -4.11 8.11 -11.62
N LEU A 107 -4.44 7.68 -10.39
CA LEU A 107 -5.77 7.15 -10.04
C LEU A 107 -6.65 8.25 -9.46
N ARG A 108 -7.80 8.51 -10.10
CA ARG A 108 -8.78 9.49 -9.62
C ARG A 108 -9.90 8.80 -8.87
N PHE A 109 -10.05 9.18 -7.61
CA PHE A 109 -11.22 8.89 -6.79
C PHE A 109 -11.96 10.19 -6.63
N ASP A 110 -13.00 10.36 -7.43
CA ASP A 110 -13.92 11.48 -7.26
C ASP A 110 -14.73 11.17 -6.00
N ASN A 111 -14.61 12.02 -4.99
CA ASN A 111 -15.55 11.96 -3.88
C ASN A 111 -16.92 12.33 -4.46
N PRO A 112 -17.99 11.55 -4.19
CA PRO A 112 -19.34 11.95 -4.58
C PRO A 112 -19.73 13.31 -3.98
#